data_AF-A0A1F8UJV8-F1
#
_entry.id   AF-A0A1F8UJV8-F1
#
_cell.length_a   1.000
_cell.length_b   1.000
_cell.length_c   1.000
_cell.angle_alpha   90.00
_cell.angle_beta   90.00
_cell.angle_gamma   90.00
#
_symmetry.space_group_name_H-M   'P 1'
#
loop_
_entity.id
_entity.type
_entity.pdbx_description
1 polymer ?
#
loop_
_entity_poly.entity_id
_entity_poly.type
_entity_poly.pdbx_seq_one_letter_code
_entity_poly.pdbx_strand_id
1 'polypeptide(L)'
;MAFANFVINTRKPDPIKDFINNNSKYEDLNATSQKKVNELCNSVRELKDLSDIDKIILVNNYLQENTQYYSGRITEANNKKYEVECDDDRTAYSDPNSTIEKGYGNCNSISGAFLIICDKLGVKLDKVDVGEHSYCIYDYNGKTYIIDPTWGCSRNENQVTGAPKATEFSDKYIMVALNDLKDTGHHTVERLEMKDSTLATEQLDREIIVSSIEKLKAKGIVFEYSEEPILKSKEISEKQMSDNSSKFEKRRSTYMGLATKQEENLQRAIEKLIDIQGSSIDKKAVRLELARKNIARCEMVLTQTLDRLEFLRPESEEDKTYRLRQYDEFSSKIKEVIPDDLPLRFHGTSIYNAKHILHEGELSSSVDRRGISTSYDVEDQVSVTTKESIDITVSGYTDLIGDFCLPAGCIFVMLPKDEIDEKAGESLLMGNVNFKSEPDRLVAIITSNENIQNIHKWSLESNVDGSKIYDFDGFIHTFEKLKEASIVTTVNPVTSTAEEIIDNDIDNVVRTPVKTDNHDKKLDITEL
;
A
#
# COMPACT_ATOMS: atom_id res chain seq x y z
N MET A 1 -4.78 -1.04 -70.98
CA MET A 1 -4.91 -1.99 -69.86
C MET A 1 -3.93 -1.55 -68.78
N ALA A 2 -4.43 -0.88 -67.75
CA ALA A 2 -3.64 -0.49 -66.57
C ALA A 2 -4.13 -1.37 -65.41
N PHE A 3 -3.23 -2.14 -64.81
CA PHE A 3 -3.52 -2.89 -63.59
C PHE A 3 -3.10 -2.05 -62.38
N ALA A 4 -4.09 -1.70 -61.58
CA ALA A 4 -3.95 -1.02 -60.30
C ALA A 4 -3.33 -1.97 -59.28
N ASN A 5 -2.22 -1.56 -58.66
CA ASN A 5 -1.71 -2.22 -57.46
C ASN A 5 -2.38 -1.63 -56.23
N PHE A 6 -3.11 -2.51 -55.56
CA PHE A 6 -3.81 -2.36 -54.29
C PHE A 6 -2.81 -1.95 -53.19
N VAL A 7 -2.92 -0.72 -52.69
CA VAL A 7 -2.33 -0.34 -51.40
C VAL A 7 -3.33 -0.80 -50.33
N ILE A 8 -3.01 -1.90 -49.63
CA ILE A 8 -3.73 -2.30 -48.43
C ILE A 8 -3.38 -1.25 -47.36
N ASN A 9 -4.30 -0.31 -47.17
CA ASN A 9 -4.26 0.68 -46.11
C ASN A 9 -4.62 -0.03 -44.79
N THR A 10 -3.65 -0.69 -44.15
CA THR A 10 -3.80 -1.17 -42.77
C THR A 10 -3.71 0.04 -41.84
N ARG A 11 -4.79 0.84 -41.77
CA ARG A 11 -5.01 1.70 -40.60
C ARG A 11 -5.02 0.77 -39.40
N LYS A 12 -4.01 0.90 -38.53
CA LYS A 12 -4.02 0.27 -37.21
C LYS A 12 -5.35 0.65 -36.53
N PRO A 13 -6.07 -0.31 -35.94
CA PRO A 13 -7.28 -0.01 -35.18
C PRO A 13 -6.96 0.95 -34.03
N ASP A 14 -7.91 1.83 -33.75
CA ASP A 14 -7.81 2.88 -32.74
C ASP A 14 -7.70 2.24 -31.33
N PRO A 15 -6.61 2.46 -30.57
CA PRO A 15 -6.35 1.77 -29.29
C PRO A 15 -7.41 2.06 -28.21
N ILE A 16 -8.23 3.09 -28.41
CA ILE A 16 -9.32 3.47 -27.50
C ILE A 16 -10.52 2.54 -27.67
N LYS A 17 -10.78 1.98 -28.86
CA LYS A 17 -11.90 1.03 -29.02
C LYS A 17 -11.70 -0.25 -28.21
N ASP A 18 -10.47 -0.61 -27.88
CA ASP A 18 -10.15 -1.73 -26.99
C ASP A 18 -10.22 -1.35 -25.50
N PHE A 19 -10.19 -0.05 -25.16
CA PHE A 19 -10.39 0.45 -23.79
C PHE A 19 -11.87 0.79 -23.49
N ILE A 20 -12.61 1.22 -24.50
CA ILE A 20 -14.03 1.61 -24.43
C ILE A 20 -14.97 0.39 -24.62
N ASN A 21 -14.53 -0.71 -25.26
CA ASN A 21 -15.36 -1.90 -25.39
C ASN A 21 -15.02 -3.01 -24.39
N ASN A 22 -15.54 -2.85 -23.16
CA ASN A 22 -16.11 -3.99 -22.42
C ASN A 22 -17.65 -3.93 -22.41
N ASN A 23 -18.26 -3.33 -23.43
CA ASN A 23 -19.72 -3.30 -23.63
C ASN A 23 -20.33 -4.68 -23.93
N SER A 24 -19.54 -5.76 -23.99
CA SER A 24 -20.01 -7.11 -24.37
C SER A 24 -20.34 -8.05 -23.20
N LYS A 25 -20.46 -7.58 -21.95
CA LYS A 25 -20.77 -8.44 -20.79
C LYS A 25 -21.70 -7.86 -19.69
N TYR A 26 -22.60 -6.92 -20.00
CA TYR A 26 -23.62 -6.49 -19.02
C TYR A 26 -24.98 -7.21 -19.17
N GLU A 27 -25.03 -8.29 -19.97
CA GLU A 27 -26.07 -9.32 -19.92
C GLU A 27 -25.65 -10.31 -18.81
N ASP A 28 -26.30 -10.44 -17.65
CA ASP A 28 -27.72 -10.33 -17.34
C ASP A 28 -27.97 -9.62 -16.00
N LEU A 29 -28.82 -8.59 -15.99
CA LEU A 29 -29.49 -8.20 -14.74
C LEU A 29 -30.27 -9.43 -14.24
N ASN A 30 -30.13 -9.73 -12.95
CA ASN A 30 -30.97 -10.75 -12.34
C ASN A 30 -32.45 -10.30 -12.37
N ALA A 31 -33.38 -11.23 -12.14
CA ALA A 31 -34.81 -10.95 -12.25
C ALA A 31 -35.27 -9.78 -11.35
N THR A 32 -34.72 -9.65 -10.15
CA THR A 32 -35.04 -8.57 -9.21
C THR A 32 -34.58 -7.22 -9.73
N SER A 33 -33.31 -7.13 -10.14
CA SER A 33 -32.73 -5.91 -10.70
C SER A 33 -33.44 -5.49 -11.99
N GLN A 34 -33.74 -6.44 -12.87
CA GLN A 34 -34.44 -6.17 -14.12
C GLN A 34 -35.84 -5.62 -13.86
N LYS A 35 -36.55 -6.11 -12.84
CA LYS A 35 -37.85 -5.57 -12.42
C LYS A 35 -37.73 -4.13 -11.93
N LYS A 36 -36.82 -3.86 -10.98
CA LYS A 36 -36.60 -2.50 -10.42
C LYS A 36 -36.24 -1.48 -11.50
N VAL A 37 -35.34 -1.83 -12.41
CA VAL A 37 -34.95 -0.95 -13.51
C VAL A 37 -36.11 -0.68 -14.45
N ASN A 38 -36.94 -1.68 -14.75
CA ASN A 38 -38.12 -1.47 -15.58
C ASN A 38 -39.16 -0.57 -14.92
N GLU A 39 -39.39 -0.73 -13.61
CA GLU A 39 -40.29 0.14 -12.84
C GLU A 39 -39.83 1.59 -12.86
N LEU A 40 -38.54 1.84 -12.58
CA LEU A 40 -37.94 3.17 -12.68
C LEU A 40 -38.03 3.72 -14.11
N CYS A 41 -37.65 2.93 -15.12
CA CYS A 41 -37.69 3.40 -16.50
C CYS A 41 -39.11 3.74 -16.96
N ASN A 42 -40.12 3.02 -16.49
CA ASN A 42 -41.52 3.30 -16.81
C ASN A 42 -41.99 4.59 -16.17
N SER A 43 -41.68 4.84 -14.88
CA SER A 43 -42.04 6.12 -14.22
C SER A 43 -41.36 7.32 -14.90
N VAL A 44 -40.11 7.16 -15.34
CA VAL A 44 -39.40 8.21 -16.09
C VAL A 44 -40.03 8.46 -17.46
N ARG A 45 -40.49 7.42 -18.15
CA ARG A 45 -41.15 7.57 -19.46
C ARG A 45 -42.51 8.25 -19.38
N GLU A 46 -43.18 8.20 -18.23
CA GLU A 46 -44.41 8.95 -17.98
C GLU A 46 -44.15 10.47 -17.91
N LEU A 47 -42.92 10.87 -17.57
CA LEU A 47 -42.47 12.25 -17.63
C LEU A 47 -42.17 12.63 -19.09
N LYS A 48 -43.09 13.38 -19.70
CA LYS A 48 -42.93 13.87 -21.08
C LYS A 48 -41.84 14.94 -21.18
N ASP A 49 -41.27 15.04 -22.38
CA ASP A 49 -40.36 16.11 -22.82
C ASP A 49 -39.04 16.19 -22.04
N LEU A 50 -38.47 15.05 -21.65
CA LEU A 50 -37.14 15.00 -21.01
C LEU A 50 -36.01 14.94 -22.04
N SER A 51 -35.04 15.82 -21.88
CA SER A 51 -33.74 15.76 -22.56
C SER A 51 -32.87 14.66 -21.95
N ASP A 52 -31.75 14.36 -22.59
CA ASP A 52 -30.76 13.41 -22.06
C ASP A 52 -30.16 13.89 -20.74
N ILE A 53 -29.89 15.20 -20.60
CA ILE A 53 -29.40 15.79 -19.35
C ILE A 53 -30.43 15.62 -18.23
N ASP A 54 -31.72 15.82 -18.53
CA ASP A 54 -32.78 15.60 -17.53
C ASP A 54 -32.78 14.16 -17.04
N LYS A 55 -32.63 13.18 -17.95
CA LYS A 55 -32.59 11.76 -17.61
C LYS A 55 -31.32 11.40 -16.83
N ILE A 56 -30.17 11.95 -17.20
CA ILE A 56 -28.89 11.80 -16.49
C ILE A 56 -29.03 12.26 -15.04
N ILE A 57 -29.58 13.46 -14.84
CA ILE A 57 -29.82 14.03 -13.50
C ILE A 57 -30.79 13.15 -12.71
N LEU A 58 -31.88 12.72 -13.34
CA LEU A 58 -32.88 11.87 -12.68
C LEU A 58 -32.28 10.53 -12.23
N VAL A 59 -31.54 9.84 -13.09
CA VAL A 59 -30.92 8.56 -12.75
C VAL A 59 -29.83 8.75 -11.69
N ASN A 60 -29.07 9.84 -11.76
CA ASN A 60 -28.07 10.14 -10.74
C ASN A 60 -28.74 10.42 -9.38
N ASN A 61 -29.82 11.22 -9.35
CA ASN A 61 -30.64 11.43 -8.16
C ASN A 61 -31.16 10.12 -7.57
N TYR A 62 -31.70 9.23 -8.41
CA TYR A 62 -32.16 7.91 -7.99
C TYR A 62 -31.03 7.09 -7.33
N LEU A 63 -29.82 7.08 -7.91
CA LEU A 63 -28.70 6.34 -7.34
C LEU A 63 -28.23 6.96 -6.02
N GLN A 64 -28.13 8.29 -5.93
CA GLN A 64 -27.76 8.98 -4.69
C GLN A 64 -28.76 8.69 -3.56
N GLU A 65 -30.06 8.67 -3.87
CA GLU A 65 -31.15 8.31 -2.95
C GLU A 65 -31.13 6.84 -2.54
N ASN A 66 -30.78 5.92 -3.44
CA ASN A 66 -30.99 4.47 -3.23
C ASN A 66 -29.70 3.66 -3.03
N THR A 67 -28.52 4.27 -3.15
CA THR A 67 -27.22 3.57 -3.07
C THR A 67 -26.35 4.07 -1.93
N GLN A 68 -25.79 3.15 -1.14
CA GLN A 68 -24.67 3.40 -0.24
C GLN A 68 -23.37 2.93 -0.91
N TYR A 69 -22.31 3.73 -0.87
CA TYR A 69 -21.01 3.28 -1.36
C TYR A 69 -20.41 2.20 -0.45
N TYR A 70 -19.84 1.17 -1.04
CA TYR A 70 -19.29 0.00 -0.35
C TYR A 70 -18.06 -0.55 -1.08
N SER A 71 -16.95 -0.76 -0.38
CA SER A 71 -15.70 -1.30 -0.95
C SER A 71 -15.11 -2.39 -0.07
N GLY A 72 -15.87 -3.47 0.13
CA GLY A 72 -15.55 -4.51 1.12
C GLY A 72 -15.90 -4.04 2.54
N ARG A 73 -15.37 -4.71 3.58
CA ARG A 73 -15.78 -4.46 4.97
C ARG A 73 -15.59 -3.00 5.43
N ILE A 74 -14.55 -2.33 4.92
CA ILE A 74 -14.27 -0.92 5.22
C ILE A 74 -14.38 -0.15 3.92
N THR A 75 -15.18 0.90 3.95
CA THR A 75 -15.36 1.82 2.83
C THR A 75 -14.66 3.13 3.13
N GLU A 76 -13.99 3.71 2.13
CA GLU A 76 -13.30 5.00 2.25
C GLU A 76 -13.97 6.06 1.37
N ALA A 77 -14.29 7.21 1.96
CA ALA A 77 -15.00 8.31 1.33
C ALA A 77 -14.49 9.63 1.91
N ASN A 78 -14.00 10.56 1.08
CA ASN A 78 -13.45 11.85 1.54
C ASN A 78 -12.42 11.71 2.68
N ASN A 79 -11.47 10.77 2.57
CA ASN A 79 -10.49 10.41 3.61
C ASN A 79 -11.08 9.91 4.93
N LYS A 80 -12.40 9.66 5.00
CA LYS A 80 -13.08 9.05 6.14
C LYS A 80 -13.30 7.57 5.91
N LYS A 81 -13.20 6.78 6.98
CA LYS A 81 -13.41 5.33 6.95
C LYS A 81 -14.73 4.95 7.62
N TYR A 82 -15.46 4.05 6.98
CA TYR A 82 -16.77 3.58 7.41
C TYR A 82 -16.73 2.05 7.50
N GLU A 83 -17.09 1.48 8.66
CA GLU A 83 -17.29 0.03 8.78
C GLU A 83 -18.69 -0.30 8.30
N VAL A 84 -18.84 -1.27 7.40
CA VAL A 84 -20.12 -1.72 6.87
C VAL A 84 -20.40 -3.16 7.30
N GLU A 85 -21.61 -3.41 7.83
CA GLU A 85 -22.19 -4.71 8.17
C GLU A 85 -22.58 -5.46 6.89
N CYS A 86 -21.58 -5.91 6.14
CA CYS A 86 -21.78 -6.77 4.98
C CYS A 86 -20.53 -7.63 4.73
N ASP A 87 -20.71 -8.95 4.80
CA ASP A 87 -19.66 -9.96 4.57
C ASP A 87 -19.56 -10.42 3.10
N ASP A 88 -19.97 -9.56 2.16
CA ASP A 88 -19.95 -9.86 0.74
C ASP A 88 -18.50 -9.86 0.20
N ASP A 89 -18.16 -10.83 -0.65
CA ASP A 89 -16.88 -10.86 -1.34
C ASP A 89 -16.78 -9.77 -2.44
N ARG A 90 -15.55 -9.49 -2.91
CA ARG A 90 -15.30 -8.44 -3.91
C ARG A 90 -16.10 -8.58 -5.19
N THR A 91 -16.36 -9.81 -5.62
CA THR A 91 -17.14 -10.08 -6.82
C THR A 91 -18.61 -9.74 -6.61
N ALA A 92 -19.17 -9.99 -5.44
CA ALA A 92 -20.58 -9.76 -5.13
C ALA A 92 -20.98 -8.28 -5.09
N TYR A 93 -20.09 -7.38 -4.68
CA TYR A 93 -20.38 -5.94 -4.59
C TYR A 93 -19.86 -5.08 -5.73
N SER A 94 -19.10 -5.68 -6.66
CA SER A 94 -18.64 -5.01 -7.88
C SER A 94 -19.61 -5.20 -9.05
N ASP A 95 -20.69 -5.97 -8.87
CA ASP A 95 -21.72 -6.27 -9.85
C ASP A 95 -22.84 -5.20 -9.82
N PRO A 96 -23.28 -4.63 -10.96
CA PRO A 96 -24.40 -3.68 -11.00
C PRO A 96 -25.69 -4.14 -10.29
N ASN A 97 -25.93 -5.47 -10.22
CA ASN A 97 -27.04 -6.04 -9.47
C ASN A 97 -26.97 -5.69 -7.98
N SER A 98 -25.78 -5.59 -7.37
CA SER A 98 -25.67 -5.21 -5.95
C SER A 98 -26.22 -3.79 -5.72
N THR A 99 -25.90 -2.87 -6.62
CA THR A 99 -26.36 -1.48 -6.55
C THR A 99 -27.87 -1.40 -6.74
N ILE A 100 -28.41 -2.07 -7.76
CA ILE A 100 -29.83 -1.99 -8.11
C ILE A 100 -30.72 -2.77 -7.12
N GLU A 101 -30.37 -4.03 -6.82
CA GLU A 101 -31.18 -4.89 -5.97
C GLU A 101 -30.98 -4.57 -4.50
N LYS A 102 -29.71 -4.46 -4.06
CA LYS A 102 -29.37 -4.41 -2.64
C LYS A 102 -29.13 -2.99 -2.11
N GLY A 103 -29.00 -1.99 -2.99
CA GLY A 103 -28.80 -0.59 -2.62
C GLY A 103 -27.38 -0.27 -2.15
N TYR A 104 -26.38 -1.06 -2.52
CA TYR A 104 -24.97 -0.76 -2.22
C TYR A 104 -23.99 -1.28 -3.27
N GLY A 105 -22.81 -0.66 -3.34
CA GLY A 105 -21.74 -1.15 -4.21
C GLY A 105 -20.56 -0.21 -4.35
N ASN A 106 -19.54 -0.65 -5.10
CA ASN A 106 -18.34 0.15 -5.36
C ASN A 106 -18.44 0.97 -6.66
N CYS A 107 -17.36 1.64 -7.04
CA CYS A 107 -17.34 2.47 -8.25
C CYS A 107 -17.70 1.69 -9.52
N ASN A 108 -17.24 0.44 -9.62
CA ASN A 108 -17.52 -0.40 -10.77
C ASN A 108 -19.01 -0.76 -10.90
N SER A 109 -19.65 -1.12 -9.80
CA SER A 109 -21.08 -1.48 -9.78
C SER A 109 -21.98 -0.26 -9.96
N ILE A 110 -21.65 0.87 -9.31
CA ILE A 110 -22.47 2.09 -9.35
C ILE A 110 -22.44 2.70 -10.75
N SER A 111 -21.25 2.86 -11.35
CA SER A 111 -21.12 3.37 -12.71
C SER A 111 -21.70 2.38 -13.73
N GLY A 112 -21.63 1.07 -13.48
CA GLY A 112 -22.31 0.07 -14.30
C GLY A 112 -23.84 0.16 -14.20
N ALA A 113 -24.41 0.32 -13.01
CA ALA A 113 -25.84 0.51 -12.82
C ALA A 113 -26.34 1.80 -13.49
N PHE A 114 -25.58 2.89 -13.35
CA PHE A 114 -25.86 4.16 -14.00
C PHE A 114 -25.92 4.02 -15.53
N LEU A 115 -24.92 3.38 -16.13
CA LEU A 115 -24.86 3.08 -17.56
C LEU A 115 -26.08 2.28 -18.02
N ILE A 116 -26.41 1.17 -17.34
CA ILE A 116 -27.51 0.26 -17.71
C ILE A 116 -28.87 0.98 -17.67
N ILE A 117 -29.11 1.79 -16.64
CA ILE A 117 -30.38 2.52 -16.50
C ILE A 117 -30.49 3.60 -17.57
N CYS A 118 -29.42 4.37 -17.82
CA CYS A 118 -29.39 5.41 -18.85
C CYS A 118 -29.60 4.84 -20.26
N ASP A 119 -28.96 3.73 -20.59
CA ASP A 119 -29.14 3.06 -21.90
C ASP A 119 -30.60 2.63 -22.12
N LYS A 120 -31.25 2.06 -21.10
CA LYS A 120 -32.69 1.71 -21.18
C LYS A 120 -33.62 2.93 -21.31
N LEU A 121 -33.16 4.12 -20.93
CA LEU A 121 -33.85 5.40 -21.15
C LEU A 121 -33.47 6.06 -22.49
N GLY A 122 -32.63 5.40 -23.29
CA GLY A 122 -32.17 5.87 -24.59
C GLY A 122 -31.07 6.91 -24.53
N VAL A 123 -30.40 7.07 -23.38
CA VAL A 123 -29.24 7.95 -23.23
C VAL A 123 -27.98 7.13 -23.42
N LYS A 124 -27.19 7.48 -24.44
CA LYS A 124 -25.93 6.78 -24.74
C LYS A 124 -24.80 7.39 -23.94
N LEU A 125 -24.16 6.56 -23.12
CA LEU A 125 -23.00 6.90 -22.31
C LEU A 125 -21.92 5.86 -22.57
N ASP A 126 -20.67 6.22 -22.31
CA ASP A 126 -19.59 5.25 -22.19
C ASP A 126 -19.13 5.17 -20.73
N LYS A 127 -18.72 3.99 -20.28
CA LYS A 127 -18.09 3.80 -18.97
C LYS A 127 -16.59 3.75 -19.14
N VAL A 128 -15.88 4.44 -18.26
CA VAL A 128 -14.42 4.53 -18.23
C VAL A 128 -13.91 3.92 -16.93
N ASP A 129 -13.01 2.95 -17.05
CA ASP A 129 -12.32 2.31 -15.93
C ASP A 129 -10.84 2.72 -15.94
N VAL A 130 -10.41 3.49 -14.93
CA VAL A 130 -9.03 4.00 -14.82
C VAL A 130 -8.16 3.17 -13.87
N GLY A 131 -8.59 1.97 -13.51
CA GLY A 131 -7.88 1.01 -12.66
C GLY A 131 -8.28 1.11 -11.19
N GLU A 132 -8.19 2.30 -10.60
CA GLU A 132 -8.57 2.55 -9.20
C GLU A 132 -9.99 3.12 -9.05
N HIS A 133 -10.60 3.55 -10.16
CA HIS A 133 -11.92 4.17 -10.16
C HIS A 133 -12.66 3.95 -11.48
N SER A 134 -13.99 4.07 -11.44
CA SER A 134 -14.89 3.87 -12.59
C SER A 134 -15.94 4.96 -12.63
N TYR A 135 -16.15 5.58 -13.79
CA TYR A 135 -17.14 6.65 -14.01
C TYR A 135 -17.72 6.56 -15.43
N CYS A 136 -18.64 7.46 -15.77
CA CYS A 136 -19.24 7.53 -17.11
C CYS A 136 -18.86 8.83 -17.81
N ILE A 137 -18.94 8.83 -19.13
CA ILE A 137 -18.76 10.02 -19.97
C ILE A 137 -19.96 10.21 -20.91
N TYR A 138 -20.24 11.47 -21.24
CA TYR A 138 -21.32 11.86 -22.14
C TYR A 138 -20.87 12.98 -23.09
N ASP A 139 -21.20 12.81 -24.37
CA ASP A 139 -20.94 13.81 -25.39
C ASP A 139 -22.09 14.83 -25.48
N TYR A 140 -21.77 16.09 -25.24
CA TYR A 140 -22.70 17.21 -25.33
C TYR A 140 -22.10 18.35 -26.13
N ASN A 141 -22.79 18.76 -27.21
CA ASN A 141 -22.36 19.84 -28.11
C ASN A 141 -20.91 19.69 -28.62
N GLY A 142 -20.49 18.45 -28.92
CA GLY A 142 -19.16 18.15 -29.45
C GLY A 142 -18.02 18.17 -28.43
N LYS A 143 -18.36 18.23 -27.13
CA LYS A 143 -17.42 18.04 -26.03
C LYS A 143 -17.85 16.87 -25.15
N THR A 144 -16.90 16.12 -24.64
CA THR A 144 -17.12 14.98 -23.74
C THR A 144 -17.00 15.43 -22.30
N TYR A 145 -17.99 15.15 -21.48
CA TYR A 145 -18.02 15.51 -20.06
C TYR A 145 -18.05 14.26 -19.18
N ILE A 146 -17.51 14.38 -17.97
CA ILE A 146 -17.43 13.30 -16.99
C ILE A 146 -18.67 13.32 -16.09
N ILE A 147 -19.21 12.14 -15.80
CA ILE A 147 -20.32 11.94 -14.87
C ILE A 147 -19.87 10.89 -13.86
N ASP A 148 -19.76 11.29 -12.60
CA ASP A 148 -19.33 10.40 -11.52
C ASP A 148 -20.49 10.10 -10.56
N PRO A 149 -21.29 9.06 -10.83
CA PRO A 149 -22.39 8.67 -9.95
C PRO A 149 -21.88 8.12 -8.60
N THR A 150 -20.64 7.65 -8.54
CA THR A 150 -20.05 7.12 -7.31
C THR A 150 -19.77 8.26 -6.34
N TRP A 151 -19.17 9.36 -6.80
CA TRP A 151 -18.91 10.53 -5.95
C TRP A 151 -20.17 11.27 -5.56
N GLY A 152 -21.20 11.25 -6.41
CA GLY A 152 -22.55 11.66 -6.03
C GLY A 152 -23.09 10.92 -4.80
N CYS A 153 -22.62 9.70 -4.54
CA CYS A 153 -22.99 8.93 -3.34
C CYS A 153 -21.94 9.08 -2.21
N SER A 154 -20.68 8.81 -2.53
CA SER A 154 -19.58 8.64 -1.56
C SER A 154 -18.85 9.92 -1.19
N ARG A 155 -19.02 11.00 -1.96
CA ARG A 155 -18.40 12.30 -1.69
C ARG A 155 -19.40 13.45 -1.69
N ASN A 156 -20.69 13.10 -1.59
CA ASN A 156 -21.76 14.06 -1.46
C ASN A 156 -21.52 14.91 -0.20
N GLU A 157 -21.63 16.23 -0.34
CA GLU A 157 -21.55 17.19 0.76
C GLU A 157 -22.65 16.97 1.82
N ASN A 158 -23.77 16.39 1.42
CA ASN A 158 -24.93 16.08 2.24
C ASN A 158 -24.95 14.58 2.55
N GLN A 159 -24.00 14.10 3.35
CA GLN A 159 -23.92 12.70 3.75
C GLN A 159 -24.68 12.42 5.04
N VAL A 160 -25.28 11.22 5.12
CA VAL A 160 -25.77 10.66 6.37
C VAL A 160 -24.58 10.52 7.33
N THR A 161 -24.71 11.07 8.54
CA THR A 161 -23.71 10.86 9.58
C THR A 161 -23.52 9.36 9.81
N GLY A 162 -22.29 8.87 9.71
CA GLY A 162 -22.04 7.44 9.86
C GLY A 162 -21.96 6.62 8.56
N ALA A 163 -22.20 7.20 7.38
CA ALA A 163 -22.21 6.44 6.12
C ALA A 163 -21.82 7.26 4.87
N PRO A 164 -21.19 6.63 3.85
CA PRO A 164 -21.00 7.23 2.53
C PRO A 164 -22.30 7.10 1.71
N LYS A 165 -23.35 7.77 2.19
CA LYS A 165 -24.72 7.73 1.70
C LYS A 165 -25.28 9.15 1.69
N ALA A 166 -25.88 9.60 0.59
CA ALA A 166 -26.43 10.94 0.48
C ALA A 166 -27.77 11.09 1.24
N THR A 167 -28.03 12.28 1.80
CA THR A 167 -29.32 12.75 2.35
C THR A 167 -30.02 13.72 1.39
N GLU A 168 -29.28 14.30 0.46
CA GLU A 168 -29.78 15.20 -0.58
C GLU A 168 -28.95 15.03 -1.84
N PHE A 169 -29.56 15.32 -2.99
CA PHE A 169 -28.87 15.33 -4.26
C PHE A 169 -27.73 16.35 -4.33
N SER A 170 -26.58 15.91 -4.82
CA SER A 170 -25.49 16.78 -5.27
C SER A 170 -25.35 16.72 -6.78
N ASP A 171 -25.31 17.90 -7.40
CA ASP A 171 -25.08 18.09 -8.82
C ASP A 171 -23.59 18.36 -9.16
N LYS A 172 -22.73 18.37 -8.13
CA LYS A 172 -21.29 18.70 -8.23
C LYS A 172 -20.53 17.75 -9.15
N TYR A 173 -20.94 16.50 -9.22
CA TYR A 173 -20.25 15.42 -9.94
C TYR A 173 -20.90 15.05 -11.28
N ILE A 174 -21.70 15.97 -11.83
CA ILE A 174 -22.41 15.82 -13.11
C ILE A 174 -21.81 16.76 -14.15
N MET A 175 -21.51 16.22 -15.32
CA MET A 175 -20.95 16.95 -16.46
C MET A 175 -19.69 17.73 -16.08
N VAL A 176 -18.80 17.08 -15.34
CA VAL A 176 -17.55 17.65 -14.82
C VAL A 176 -16.52 17.74 -15.94
N ALA A 177 -15.81 18.86 -15.99
CA ALA A 177 -14.69 19.05 -16.91
C ALA A 177 -13.37 18.61 -16.29
N LEU A 178 -12.38 18.37 -17.14
CA LEU A 178 -11.07 17.86 -16.72
C LEU A 178 -10.37 18.75 -15.68
N ASN A 179 -10.45 20.07 -15.82
CA ASN A 179 -9.77 20.99 -14.91
C ASN A 179 -10.33 20.93 -13.48
N ASP A 180 -11.62 20.62 -13.33
CA ASP A 180 -12.27 20.50 -12.03
C ASP A 180 -11.97 19.17 -11.32
N LEU A 181 -11.26 18.25 -12.00
CA LEU A 181 -10.79 16.98 -11.43
C LEU A 181 -9.39 17.05 -10.84
N LYS A 182 -8.59 18.08 -11.17
CA LYS A 182 -7.19 18.19 -10.74
C LYS A 182 -7.03 18.25 -9.20
N ASP A 183 -8.08 18.66 -8.49
CA ASP A 183 -8.07 18.80 -7.02
C ASP A 183 -8.68 17.60 -6.28
N THR A 184 -9.01 16.50 -6.98
CA THR A 184 -9.87 15.44 -6.43
C THR A 184 -9.18 14.09 -6.16
N GLY A 185 -7.87 14.00 -6.41
CA GLY A 185 -6.95 12.99 -5.86
C GLY A 185 -6.98 11.57 -6.45
N HIS A 186 -8.01 11.17 -7.22
CA HIS A 186 -8.14 9.78 -7.74
C HIS A 186 -8.47 9.64 -9.23
N HIS A 187 -8.76 10.74 -9.94
CA HIS A 187 -8.68 10.71 -11.40
C HIS A 187 -7.23 10.96 -11.76
N THR A 188 -6.52 9.94 -12.23
CA THR A 188 -5.21 10.17 -12.83
C THR A 188 -5.42 10.90 -14.15
N VAL A 189 -5.46 12.22 -14.06
CA VAL A 189 -5.58 13.19 -15.16
C VAL A 189 -4.59 12.85 -16.28
N GLU A 190 -3.41 12.32 -15.95
CA GLU A 190 -2.41 11.82 -16.91
C GLU A 190 -2.92 10.73 -17.86
N ARG A 191 -3.84 9.85 -17.42
CA ARG A 191 -4.43 8.82 -18.29
C ARG A 191 -5.51 9.37 -19.21
N LEU A 192 -6.21 10.44 -18.80
CA LEU A 192 -7.27 11.11 -19.55
C LEU A 192 -6.72 12.09 -20.59
N GLU A 193 -5.70 12.87 -20.22
CA GLU A 193 -5.09 13.91 -21.06
C GLU A 193 -4.39 13.34 -22.31
N MET A 194 -3.93 12.09 -22.28
CA MET A 194 -3.11 11.53 -23.36
C MET A 194 -3.88 11.14 -24.62
N LYS A 195 -5.23 11.09 -24.64
CA LYS A 195 -5.93 10.31 -25.67
C LYS A 195 -7.24 10.86 -26.25
N ASP A 196 -7.85 11.92 -25.72
CA ASP A 196 -9.08 12.47 -26.31
C ASP A 196 -9.10 14.00 -26.38
N SER A 197 -8.96 14.53 -27.60
CA SER A 197 -9.04 15.98 -27.85
C SER A 197 -10.45 16.55 -27.69
N THR A 198 -11.47 15.72 -27.47
CA THR A 198 -12.87 16.13 -27.30
C THR A 198 -13.28 16.28 -25.85
N LEU A 199 -12.43 15.87 -24.89
CA LEU A 199 -12.71 16.03 -23.46
C LEU A 199 -12.83 17.51 -23.10
N ALA A 200 -13.93 17.86 -22.41
CA ALA A 200 -14.18 19.21 -21.96
C ALA A 200 -13.14 19.64 -20.92
N THR A 201 -12.43 20.72 -21.22
CA THR A 201 -11.50 21.35 -20.27
C THR A 201 -12.17 22.41 -19.39
N GLU A 202 -13.37 22.86 -19.77
CA GLU A 202 -14.16 23.85 -19.06
C GLU A 202 -15.51 23.27 -18.67
N GLN A 203 -15.92 23.56 -17.44
CA GLN A 203 -17.19 23.10 -16.86
C GLN A 203 -18.37 23.46 -17.77
N LEU A 204 -19.35 22.55 -17.88
CA LEU A 204 -20.61 22.87 -18.53
C LEU A 204 -21.28 24.05 -17.82
N ASP A 205 -21.91 24.94 -18.58
CA ASP A 205 -22.73 26.01 -18.01
C ASP A 205 -23.72 25.43 -16.99
N ARG A 206 -23.55 25.84 -15.73
CA ARG A 206 -24.33 25.31 -14.61
C ARG A 206 -25.80 25.68 -14.72
N GLU A 207 -26.16 26.74 -15.46
CA GLU A 207 -27.56 27.08 -15.72
C GLU A 207 -28.31 25.94 -16.41
N ILE A 208 -27.63 25.15 -17.26
CA ILE A 208 -28.24 23.98 -17.92
C ILE A 208 -28.67 22.95 -16.86
N ILE A 209 -27.77 22.61 -15.94
CA ILE A 209 -28.02 21.64 -14.87
C ILE A 209 -29.11 22.14 -13.93
N VAL A 210 -29.01 23.40 -13.49
CA VAL A 210 -30.01 24.03 -12.61
C VAL A 210 -31.39 24.05 -13.28
N SER A 211 -31.47 24.40 -14.57
CA SER A 211 -32.73 24.42 -15.31
C SER A 211 -33.37 23.03 -15.41
N SER A 212 -32.56 21.99 -15.59
CA SER A 212 -33.01 20.60 -15.59
C SER A 212 -33.53 20.16 -14.23
N ILE A 213 -32.84 20.51 -13.13
CA ILE A 213 -33.30 20.22 -11.77
C ILE A 213 -34.65 20.89 -11.49
N GLU A 214 -34.79 22.17 -11.78
CA GLU A 214 -36.04 22.90 -11.57
C GLU A 214 -37.20 22.36 -12.43
N LYS A 215 -36.90 21.95 -13.67
CA LYS A 215 -37.86 21.26 -14.54
C LYS A 215 -38.32 19.92 -13.95
N LEU A 216 -37.42 19.16 -13.35
CA LEU A 216 -37.75 17.89 -12.70
C LEU A 216 -38.55 18.10 -11.40
N LYS A 217 -38.20 19.10 -10.60
CA LYS A 217 -38.99 19.51 -9.42
C LYS A 217 -40.42 19.92 -9.80
N ALA A 218 -40.57 20.68 -10.88
CA ALA A 218 -41.89 21.06 -11.41
C ALA A 218 -42.73 19.87 -11.88
N LYS A 219 -42.09 18.72 -12.17
CA LYS A 219 -42.72 17.44 -12.50
C LYS A 219 -42.94 16.54 -11.28
N GLY A 220 -42.66 17.02 -10.07
CA GLY A 220 -42.89 16.29 -8.81
C GLY A 220 -41.72 15.41 -8.37
N ILE A 221 -40.54 15.54 -8.98
CA ILE A 221 -39.34 14.83 -8.52
C ILE A 221 -38.76 15.51 -7.28
N VAL A 222 -38.44 14.71 -6.28
CA VAL A 222 -37.88 15.15 -5.01
C VAL A 222 -36.36 14.93 -5.03
N PHE A 223 -35.62 15.89 -4.49
CA PHE A 223 -34.16 15.87 -4.40
C PHE A 223 -33.65 15.86 -2.95
N GLU A 224 -34.57 15.90 -1.98
CA GLU A 224 -34.33 15.68 -0.55
C GLU A 224 -34.85 14.28 -0.18
N TYR A 225 -34.05 13.48 0.51
CA TYR A 225 -34.39 12.08 0.76
C TYR A 225 -35.10 11.95 2.12
N SER A 226 -36.39 11.61 2.10
CA SER A 226 -37.32 11.78 3.22
C SER A 226 -37.43 10.56 4.17
N GLU A 227 -36.68 9.49 3.89
CA GLU A 227 -36.62 8.30 4.75
C GLU A 227 -35.22 8.18 5.36
N GLU A 228 -35.13 7.89 6.65
CA GLU A 228 -33.86 7.46 7.25
C GLU A 228 -33.42 6.18 6.51
N PRO A 229 -32.35 6.23 5.69
CA PRO A 229 -31.97 5.08 4.91
C PRO A 229 -31.56 3.94 5.85
N ILE A 230 -31.84 2.69 5.48
CA ILE A 230 -31.36 1.54 6.24
C ILE A 230 -29.83 1.54 6.16
N LEU A 231 -29.19 1.99 7.23
CA LEU A 231 -27.75 2.06 7.33
C LEU A 231 -27.21 0.68 7.69
N LYS A 232 -26.22 0.24 6.92
CA LYS A 232 -25.37 -0.88 7.31
C LYS A 232 -24.06 -0.43 7.91
N SER A 233 -23.81 0.87 8.09
CA SER A 233 -22.49 1.34 8.47
C SER A 233 -22.46 2.32 9.62
N LYS A 234 -21.28 2.43 10.25
CA LYS A 234 -20.93 3.47 11.21
C LYS A 234 -19.61 4.12 10.81
N GLU A 235 -19.53 5.45 10.97
CA GLU A 235 -18.30 6.22 10.76
C GLU A 235 -17.32 5.86 11.87
N ILE A 236 -16.14 5.42 11.48
CA ILE A 236 -15.08 5.10 12.43
C ILE A 236 -14.51 6.44 12.86
N SER A 237 -14.86 6.89 14.07
CA SER A 237 -14.21 8.07 14.64
C SER A 237 -12.71 7.78 14.72
N GLU A 238 -11.87 8.73 14.32
CA GLU A 238 -10.40 8.64 14.39
C GLU A 238 -9.87 8.34 15.82
N LYS A 239 -10.74 8.43 16.83
CA LYS A 239 -10.47 8.12 18.24
C LYS A 239 -10.89 6.71 18.72
N GLN A 240 -11.45 5.83 17.90
CA GLN A 240 -11.83 4.47 18.32
C GLN A 240 -10.63 3.52 18.33
N MET A 241 -9.78 3.75 19.34
CA MET A 241 -8.67 2.95 19.86
C MET A 241 -9.06 1.51 20.29
N SER A 242 -10.15 0.94 19.76
CA SER A 242 -10.55 -0.46 20.02
C SER A 242 -10.29 -1.40 18.84
N ASP A 243 -10.01 -0.87 17.63
CA ASP A 243 -9.86 -1.70 16.42
C ASP A 243 -8.43 -2.24 16.22
N ASN A 244 -7.42 -1.65 16.88
CA ASN A 244 -6.04 -2.18 16.86
C ASN A 244 -5.96 -3.56 17.53
N SER A 245 -6.81 -3.83 18.54
CA SER A 245 -6.96 -5.16 19.13
C SER A 245 -7.64 -6.14 18.17
N SER A 246 -8.66 -5.70 17.42
CA SER A 246 -9.38 -6.54 16.43
C SER A 246 -8.51 -6.91 15.23
N LYS A 247 -7.71 -5.98 14.69
CA LYS A 247 -6.78 -6.25 13.58
C LYS A 247 -5.61 -7.13 14.01
N PHE A 248 -5.03 -6.85 15.18
CA PHE A 248 -4.03 -7.71 15.81
C PHE A 248 -4.57 -9.14 16.00
N GLU A 249 -5.73 -9.31 16.62
CA GLU A 249 -6.29 -10.64 16.86
C GLU A 249 -6.70 -11.37 15.57
N LYS A 250 -7.19 -10.67 14.54
CA LYS A 250 -7.43 -11.25 13.20
C LYS A 250 -6.14 -11.71 12.54
N ARG A 251 -5.07 -10.91 12.58
CA ARG A 251 -3.75 -11.28 12.08
C ARG A 251 -3.19 -12.47 12.84
N ARG A 252 -3.33 -12.46 14.16
CA ARG A 252 -2.89 -13.54 15.05
C ARG A 252 -3.59 -14.85 14.70
N SER A 253 -4.92 -14.84 14.59
CA SER A 253 -5.70 -16.01 14.18
C SER A 253 -5.31 -16.53 12.79
N THR A 254 -5.09 -15.61 11.83
CA THR A 254 -4.65 -15.97 10.48
C THR A 254 -3.29 -16.65 10.48
N TYR A 255 -2.30 -16.08 11.16
CA TYR A 255 -0.96 -16.66 11.22
C TYR A 255 -0.93 -17.95 12.05
N MET A 256 -1.77 -18.09 13.10
CA MET A 256 -1.92 -19.34 13.83
C MET A 256 -2.47 -20.45 12.92
N GLY A 257 -3.53 -20.17 12.15
CA GLY A 257 -4.06 -21.13 11.19
C GLY A 257 -3.06 -21.48 10.08
N LEU A 258 -2.27 -20.50 9.63
CA LEU A 258 -1.19 -20.73 8.68
C LEU A 258 -0.10 -21.62 9.29
N ALA A 259 0.33 -21.36 10.53
CA ALA A 259 1.35 -22.14 11.21
C ALA A 259 0.92 -23.62 11.31
N THR A 260 -0.31 -23.90 11.75
CA THR A 260 -0.86 -25.27 11.79
C THR A 260 -0.80 -25.92 10.40
N LYS A 261 -1.21 -25.22 9.35
CA LYS A 261 -1.16 -25.74 7.98
C LYS A 261 0.29 -26.00 7.51
N GLN A 262 1.25 -25.17 7.90
CA GLN A 262 2.66 -25.38 7.55
C GLN A 262 3.29 -26.52 8.33
N GLU A 263 2.92 -26.72 9.59
CA GLU A 263 3.29 -27.91 10.38
C GLU A 263 2.78 -29.19 9.71
N GLU A 264 1.51 -29.22 9.28
CA GLU A 264 0.95 -30.35 8.52
C GLU A 264 1.69 -30.58 7.20
N ASN A 265 2.08 -29.52 6.48
CA ASN A 265 2.86 -29.62 5.25
C ASN A 265 4.26 -30.20 5.50
N LEU A 266 4.91 -29.77 6.58
CA LEU A 266 6.22 -30.28 6.99
C LEU A 266 6.12 -31.76 7.37
N GLN A 267 5.13 -32.13 8.18
CA GLN A 267 4.90 -33.51 8.58
C GLN A 267 4.67 -34.44 7.36
N ARG A 268 3.83 -34.01 6.40
CA ARG A 268 3.63 -34.75 5.14
C ARG A 268 4.91 -34.87 4.31
N ALA A 269 5.77 -33.85 4.32
CA ALA A 269 7.06 -33.91 3.62
C ALA A 269 8.02 -34.91 4.28
N ILE A 270 8.04 -34.98 5.62
CA ILE A 270 8.82 -35.95 6.40
C ILE A 270 8.33 -37.38 6.15
N GLU A 271 7.01 -37.62 6.20
CA GLU A 271 6.41 -38.93 5.91
C GLU A 271 6.80 -39.42 4.50
N LYS A 272 6.70 -38.53 3.51
CA LYS A 272 7.12 -38.83 2.14
C LYS A 272 8.60 -39.20 2.03
N LEU A 273 9.48 -38.58 2.82
CA LEU A 273 10.90 -38.96 2.88
C LEU A 273 11.06 -40.39 3.43
N ILE A 274 10.36 -40.72 4.51
CA ILE A 274 10.38 -42.06 5.14
C ILE A 274 9.89 -43.13 4.16
N ASP A 275 8.80 -42.86 3.43
CA ASP A 275 8.28 -43.77 2.40
C ASP A 275 9.29 -44.01 1.27
N ILE A 276 9.99 -42.95 0.83
CA ILE A 276 11.05 -43.07 -0.18
C ILE A 276 12.22 -43.89 0.37
N GLN A 277 12.59 -43.73 1.65
CA GLN A 277 13.64 -44.50 2.29
C GLN A 277 13.30 -45.99 2.39
N GLY A 278 12.04 -46.32 2.71
CA GLY A 278 11.55 -47.70 2.85
C GLY A 278 11.26 -48.43 1.54
N SER A 279 11.22 -47.73 0.40
CA SER A 279 10.77 -48.30 -0.88
C SER A 279 11.90 -48.65 -1.86
N SER A 280 11.59 -49.54 -2.80
CA SER A 280 12.47 -49.99 -3.89
C SER A 280 12.15 -49.23 -5.18
N ILE A 281 12.29 -47.91 -5.16
CA ILE A 281 11.93 -47.02 -6.28
C ILE A 281 13.14 -46.65 -7.16
N ASP A 282 12.88 -46.38 -8.45
CA ASP A 282 13.89 -45.91 -9.39
C ASP A 282 14.40 -44.50 -9.04
N LYS A 283 15.68 -44.23 -9.31
CA LYS A 283 16.41 -42.99 -8.99
C LYS A 283 16.25 -42.56 -7.52
N LYS A 284 16.26 -43.52 -6.59
CA LYS A 284 16.08 -43.30 -5.14
C LYS A 284 16.94 -42.18 -4.56
N ALA A 285 18.23 -42.12 -4.91
CA ALA A 285 19.15 -41.10 -4.42
C ALA A 285 18.69 -39.66 -4.78
N VAL A 286 18.31 -39.44 -6.04
CA VAL A 286 17.80 -38.14 -6.52
C VAL A 286 16.49 -37.77 -5.84
N ARG A 287 15.59 -38.75 -5.66
CA ARG A 287 14.31 -38.52 -4.98
C ARG A 287 14.49 -38.19 -3.50
N LEU A 288 15.47 -38.80 -2.82
CA LEU A 288 15.84 -38.47 -1.45
C LEU A 288 16.39 -37.04 -1.34
N GLU A 289 17.22 -36.62 -2.28
CA GLU A 289 17.74 -35.24 -2.32
C GLU A 289 16.61 -34.22 -2.49
N LEU A 290 15.71 -34.43 -3.45
CA LEU A 290 14.55 -33.55 -3.67
C LEU A 290 13.61 -33.51 -2.46
N ALA A 291 13.40 -34.66 -1.80
CA ALA A 291 12.58 -34.72 -0.59
C ALA A 291 13.22 -33.91 0.56
N ARG A 292 14.54 -34.01 0.76
CA ARG A 292 15.27 -33.20 1.76
C ARG A 292 15.18 -31.71 1.46
N LYS A 293 15.36 -31.30 0.20
CA LYS A 293 15.19 -29.90 -0.24
C LYS A 293 13.77 -29.39 0.04
N ASN A 294 12.75 -30.23 -0.19
CA ASN A 294 11.37 -29.85 0.10
C ASN A 294 11.09 -29.74 1.62
N ILE A 295 11.69 -30.59 2.45
CA ILE A 295 11.62 -30.47 3.92
C ILE A 295 12.22 -29.13 4.36
N ALA A 296 13.45 -28.81 3.92
CA ALA A 296 14.11 -27.54 4.26
C ALA A 296 13.26 -26.32 3.84
N ARG A 297 12.59 -26.38 2.69
CA ARG A 297 11.65 -25.34 2.24
C ARG A 297 10.43 -25.25 3.16
N CYS A 298 9.84 -26.37 3.57
CA CYS A 298 8.70 -26.38 4.49
C CYS A 298 9.10 -25.84 5.89
N GLU A 299 10.26 -26.24 6.41
CA GLU A 299 10.82 -25.72 7.67
C GLU A 299 10.99 -24.20 7.58
N MET A 300 11.59 -23.69 6.50
CA MET A 300 11.76 -22.25 6.30
C MET A 300 10.44 -21.48 6.35
N VAL A 301 9.40 -21.96 5.64
CA VAL A 301 8.10 -21.29 5.58
C VAL A 301 7.39 -21.35 6.95
N LEU A 302 7.54 -22.46 7.67
CA LEU A 302 7.02 -22.58 9.04
C LEU A 302 7.72 -21.60 9.97
N THR A 303 9.06 -21.57 9.99
CA THR A 303 9.85 -20.63 10.79
C THR A 303 9.45 -19.18 10.48
N GLN A 304 9.34 -18.78 9.22
CA GLN A 304 8.89 -17.44 8.84
C GLN A 304 7.49 -17.11 9.38
N THR A 305 6.59 -18.10 9.44
CA THR A 305 5.24 -17.92 9.97
C THR A 305 5.25 -17.78 11.49
N LEU A 306 6.06 -18.59 12.17
CA LEU A 306 6.25 -18.52 13.63
C LEU A 306 6.93 -17.21 14.05
N ASP A 307 7.93 -16.76 13.30
CA ASP A 307 8.59 -15.47 13.52
C ASP A 307 7.55 -14.33 13.40
N ARG A 308 6.71 -14.33 12.36
CA ARG A 308 5.62 -13.35 12.22
C ARG A 308 4.64 -13.38 13.40
N LEU A 309 4.36 -14.55 13.98
CA LEU A 309 3.54 -14.67 15.18
C LEU A 309 4.22 -14.11 16.43
N GLU A 310 5.51 -14.37 16.60
CA GLU A 310 6.31 -13.89 17.73
C GLU A 310 6.34 -12.35 17.76
N PHE A 311 6.52 -11.73 16.61
CA PHE A 311 6.66 -10.28 16.48
C PHE A 311 5.35 -9.52 16.30
N LEU A 312 4.23 -10.22 16.16
CA LEU A 312 2.94 -9.59 15.99
C LEU A 312 2.60 -8.75 17.22
N ARG A 313 2.15 -7.52 16.99
CA ARG A 313 1.72 -6.60 18.04
C ARG A 313 0.59 -5.69 17.55
N PRO A 314 -0.16 -5.03 18.44
CA PRO A 314 -1.10 -4.00 18.06
C PRO A 314 -0.37 -2.84 17.36
N GLU A 315 -1.05 -2.22 16.39
CA GLU A 315 -0.52 -1.04 15.71
C GLU A 315 -0.40 0.15 16.68
N SER A 316 0.61 0.97 16.47
CA SER A 316 0.82 2.24 17.16
C SER A 316 0.79 3.36 16.12
N GLU A 317 -0.05 4.38 16.33
CA GLU A 317 -0.10 5.53 15.41
C GLU A 317 1.18 6.38 15.47
N GLU A 318 1.86 6.39 16.61
CA GLU A 318 3.18 7.03 16.75
C GLU A 318 4.21 6.33 15.84
N ASP A 319 4.29 5.00 15.93
CA ASP A 319 5.18 4.18 15.11
C ASP A 319 4.89 4.33 13.62
N LYS A 320 3.60 4.29 13.26
CA LYS A 320 3.14 4.44 11.87
C LYS A 320 3.49 5.81 11.31
N THR A 321 3.24 6.88 12.06
CA THR A 321 3.59 8.25 11.66
C THR A 321 5.09 8.39 11.47
N TYR A 322 5.87 7.87 12.43
CA TYR A 322 7.33 7.87 12.35
C TYR A 322 7.82 7.12 11.11
N ARG A 323 7.33 5.89 10.89
CA ARG A 323 7.74 5.03 9.76
C ARG A 323 7.42 5.63 8.40
N LEU A 324 6.21 6.22 8.23
CA LEU A 324 5.82 6.87 6.98
C LEU A 324 6.73 8.07 6.67
N ARG A 325 7.03 8.90 7.67
CA ARG A 325 7.97 10.00 7.51
C ARG A 325 9.37 9.50 7.11
N GLN A 326 9.87 8.43 7.74
CA GLN A 326 11.18 7.88 7.37
C GLN A 326 11.19 7.27 5.97
N TYR A 327 10.09 6.63 5.55
CA TYR A 327 9.95 6.12 4.18
C TYR A 327 10.08 7.25 3.14
N ASP A 328 9.46 8.41 3.42
CA ASP A 328 9.46 9.56 2.50
C ASP A 328 10.78 10.35 2.53
N GLU A 329 11.41 10.51 3.70
CA GLU A 329 12.51 11.47 3.87
C GLU A 329 13.91 10.84 3.95
N PHE A 330 14.05 9.63 4.48
CA PHE A 330 15.35 9.10 4.91
C PHE A 330 16.34 8.95 3.75
N SER A 331 15.89 8.40 2.62
CA SER A 331 16.75 8.20 1.44
C SER A 331 17.35 9.50 0.93
N SER A 332 16.56 10.57 0.90
CA SER A 332 17.01 11.90 0.45
C SER A 332 18.02 12.50 1.42
N LYS A 333 17.75 12.40 2.74
CA LYS A 333 18.66 12.88 3.79
C LYS A 333 20.01 12.16 3.75
N ILE A 334 20.01 10.84 3.59
CA ILE A 334 21.24 10.05 3.45
C ILE A 334 22.09 10.54 2.27
N LYS A 335 21.45 10.80 1.12
CA LYS A 335 22.13 11.32 -0.07
C LYS A 335 22.77 12.70 0.15
N GLU A 336 22.24 13.50 1.09
CA GLU A 336 22.74 14.83 1.41
C GLU A 336 23.86 14.84 2.47
N VAL A 337 23.75 13.99 3.50
CA VAL A 337 24.61 14.08 4.70
C VAL A 337 25.84 13.18 4.64
N ILE A 338 25.77 12.05 3.93
CA ILE A 338 26.90 11.11 3.84
C ILE A 338 27.90 11.58 2.79
N PRO A 339 29.21 11.60 3.06
CA PRO A 339 30.23 11.94 2.05
C PRO A 339 30.25 10.97 0.87
N ASP A 340 30.53 11.47 -0.34
CA ASP A 340 30.56 10.65 -1.57
C ASP A 340 31.74 9.66 -1.61
N ASP A 341 32.83 9.97 -0.89
CA ASP A 341 34.04 9.15 -0.79
C ASP A 341 33.93 8.03 0.25
N LEU A 342 32.84 7.99 1.03
CA LEU A 342 32.61 6.95 2.03
C LEU A 342 31.77 5.80 1.43
N PRO A 343 32.36 4.61 1.18
CA PRO A 343 31.70 3.54 0.44
C PRO A 343 30.79 2.70 1.34
N LEU A 344 29.86 3.33 2.06
CA LEU A 344 28.90 2.60 2.88
C LEU A 344 27.99 1.69 2.02
N ARG A 345 27.62 0.55 2.61
CA ARG A 345 26.69 -0.42 2.04
C ARG A 345 25.50 -0.60 2.97
N PHE A 346 24.30 -0.64 2.41
CA PHE A 346 23.05 -0.68 3.16
C PHE A 346 22.28 -1.96 2.85
N HIS A 347 22.24 -2.89 3.79
CA HIS A 347 21.43 -4.10 3.71
C HIS A 347 20.14 -3.94 4.50
N GLY A 348 19.01 -3.82 3.80
CA GLY A 348 17.70 -3.83 4.43
C GLY A 348 17.23 -5.25 4.73
N THR A 349 16.60 -5.44 5.87
CA THR A 349 16.00 -6.73 6.23
C THR A 349 14.86 -6.55 7.21
N SER A 350 13.94 -7.51 7.25
CA SER A 350 12.86 -7.52 8.22
C SER A 350 13.37 -7.74 9.65
N ILE A 351 12.56 -7.39 10.65
CA ILE A 351 12.96 -7.50 12.06
C ILE A 351 13.30 -8.93 12.50
N TYR A 352 12.59 -9.92 11.96
CA TYR A 352 12.82 -11.33 12.27
C TYR A 352 14.14 -11.83 11.68
N ASN A 353 14.47 -11.41 10.46
CA ASN A 353 15.77 -11.73 9.88
C ASN A 353 16.90 -11.00 10.61
N ALA A 354 16.68 -9.76 11.07
CA ALA A 354 17.66 -9.05 11.89
C ALA A 354 17.97 -9.81 13.19
N LYS A 355 16.96 -10.37 13.87
CA LYS A 355 17.16 -11.26 15.03
C LYS A 355 18.07 -12.45 14.70
N HIS A 356 17.81 -13.14 13.58
CA HIS A 356 18.64 -14.28 13.15
C HIS A 356 20.08 -13.86 12.83
N ILE A 357 20.26 -12.78 12.06
CA ILE A 357 21.58 -12.22 11.71
C ILE A 357 22.39 -11.88 12.96
N LEU A 358 21.76 -11.24 13.96
CA LEU A 358 22.43 -10.87 15.20
C LEU A 358 22.81 -12.10 16.03
N HIS A 359 21.90 -13.06 16.20
CA HIS A 359 22.16 -14.30 16.95
C HIS A 359 23.25 -15.16 16.31
N GLU A 360 23.22 -15.31 14.98
CA GLU A 360 24.26 -15.98 14.22
C GLU A 360 25.58 -15.18 14.29
N GLY A 361 25.48 -13.85 14.38
CA GLY A 361 26.60 -12.92 14.34
C GLY A 361 27.16 -12.76 12.93
N GLU A 362 26.33 -13.03 11.92
CA GLU A 362 26.74 -13.06 10.52
C GLU A 362 25.61 -12.62 9.60
N LEU A 363 25.95 -11.73 8.67
CA LEU A 363 25.15 -11.43 7.50
C LEU A 363 25.68 -12.23 6.31
N SER A 364 24.91 -13.26 5.91
CA SER A 364 25.26 -14.12 4.78
C SER A 364 24.10 -14.39 3.83
N SER A 365 24.40 -14.92 2.65
CA SER A 365 23.39 -15.28 1.65
C SER A 365 22.46 -16.39 2.16
N SER A 366 21.23 -16.43 1.64
CA SER A 366 20.33 -17.56 1.92
C SER A 366 20.83 -18.89 1.31
N VAL A 367 21.62 -18.82 0.24
CA VAL A 367 22.27 -19.98 -0.39
C VAL A 367 23.24 -20.62 0.60
N ASP A 368 24.08 -19.83 1.26
CA ASP A 368 25.12 -20.34 2.15
C ASP A 368 24.51 -20.88 3.46
N ARG A 369 23.53 -20.16 4.02
CA ARG A 369 22.87 -20.58 5.26
C ARG A 369 21.97 -21.81 5.10
N ARG A 370 21.28 -21.93 3.96
CA ARG A 370 20.13 -22.86 3.83
C ARG A 370 20.16 -23.72 2.56
N GLY A 371 21.12 -23.53 1.66
CA GLY A 371 21.21 -24.24 0.38
C GLY A 371 20.06 -23.89 -0.59
N ILE A 372 19.40 -22.75 -0.38
CA ILE A 372 18.24 -22.30 -1.15
C ILE A 372 18.52 -20.89 -1.66
N SER A 373 18.48 -20.70 -2.98
CA SER A 373 18.52 -19.36 -3.57
C SER A 373 17.18 -18.64 -3.35
N THR A 374 17.23 -17.53 -2.62
CA THR A 374 16.14 -16.54 -2.55
C THR A 374 16.45 -15.36 -3.46
N SER A 375 15.46 -14.49 -3.68
CA SER A 375 15.22 -13.76 -4.93
C SER A 375 16.34 -12.89 -5.53
N TYR A 376 17.47 -12.61 -4.86
CA TYR A 376 18.59 -11.84 -5.44
C TYR A 376 20.00 -12.20 -4.92
N ASP A 377 20.12 -13.02 -3.87
CA ASP A 377 21.44 -13.36 -3.30
C ASP A 377 22.13 -14.46 -4.13
N VAL A 378 23.44 -14.32 -4.33
CA VAL A 378 24.30 -15.34 -4.93
C VAL A 378 25.19 -15.97 -3.87
N GLU A 379 25.76 -17.13 -4.16
CA GLU A 379 26.71 -17.80 -3.25
C GLU A 379 27.82 -16.82 -2.82
N ASP A 380 28.15 -16.81 -1.53
CA ASP A 380 29.11 -15.90 -0.88
C ASP A 380 28.78 -14.39 -0.88
N GLN A 381 27.62 -13.96 -1.40
CA GLN A 381 27.25 -12.54 -1.45
C GLN A 381 25.81 -12.25 -0.98
N VAL A 382 25.65 -11.07 -0.39
CA VAL A 382 24.37 -10.51 0.06
C VAL A 382 23.98 -9.29 -0.76
N SER A 383 22.68 -9.13 -0.94
CA SER A 383 22.11 -7.95 -1.59
C SER A 383 22.33 -6.69 -0.73
N VAL A 384 22.93 -5.64 -1.30
CA VAL A 384 23.14 -4.35 -0.62
C VAL A 384 22.85 -3.20 -1.57
N THR A 385 22.60 -2.02 -1.02
CA THR A 385 22.57 -0.77 -1.80
C THR A 385 23.72 0.14 -1.41
N THR A 386 23.94 1.16 -2.24
CA THR A 386 24.88 2.26 -1.96
C THR A 386 24.08 3.49 -1.50
N LYS A 387 24.77 4.55 -1.10
CA LYS A 387 24.15 5.86 -0.84
C LYS A 387 23.22 6.29 -1.98
N GLU A 388 23.63 6.09 -3.24
CA GLU A 388 22.87 6.50 -4.42
C GLU A 388 21.63 5.64 -4.69
N SER A 389 21.62 4.39 -4.25
CA SER A 389 20.53 3.42 -4.48
C SER A 389 19.76 3.02 -3.21
N ILE A 390 19.96 3.74 -2.10
CA ILE A 390 19.40 3.40 -0.79
C ILE A 390 17.86 3.37 -0.77
N ASP A 391 17.21 4.10 -1.67
CA ASP A 391 15.76 4.08 -1.85
C ASP A 391 15.20 2.68 -2.13
N ILE A 392 15.98 1.81 -2.79
CA ILE A 392 15.63 0.40 -2.99
C ILE A 392 15.59 -0.35 -1.65
N THR A 393 16.59 -0.14 -0.78
CA THR A 393 16.64 -0.73 0.57
C THR A 393 15.45 -0.26 1.40
N VAL A 394 15.22 1.06 1.43
CA VAL A 394 14.15 1.69 2.22
C VAL A 394 12.78 1.20 1.74
N SER A 395 12.52 1.23 0.44
CA SER A 395 11.20 0.88 -0.08
C SER A 395 10.89 -0.62 -0.09
N GLY A 396 11.91 -1.46 -0.32
CA GLY A 396 11.72 -2.89 -0.56
C GLY A 396 11.95 -3.80 0.65
N TYR A 397 12.80 -3.39 1.61
CA TYR A 397 13.39 -4.35 2.55
C TYR A 397 13.33 -3.94 4.02
N THR A 398 12.91 -2.72 4.33
CA THR A 398 12.81 -2.23 5.71
C THR A 398 11.41 -2.34 6.30
N ASP A 399 10.43 -2.84 5.55
CA ASP A 399 9.03 -2.94 5.99
C ASP A 399 8.49 -1.63 6.61
N LEU A 400 8.99 -0.43 6.24
CA LEU A 400 8.51 0.84 6.80
C LEU A 400 7.04 1.09 6.48
N ILE A 401 6.57 0.61 5.32
CA ILE A 401 5.17 0.61 4.91
C ILE A 401 4.58 -0.82 4.92
N GLY A 402 3.26 -0.94 4.94
CA GLY A 402 2.57 -2.22 4.82
C GLY A 402 1.83 -2.65 6.09
N ASP A 403 2.22 -3.78 6.70
CA ASP A 403 1.53 -4.35 7.87
C ASP A 403 2.08 -3.76 9.17
N PHE A 404 1.41 -2.75 9.71
CA PHE A 404 1.84 -2.06 10.94
C PHE A 404 1.63 -2.88 12.23
N CYS A 405 0.96 -4.04 12.14
CA CYS A 405 0.94 -5.04 13.22
C CYS A 405 2.29 -5.78 13.35
N LEU A 406 3.19 -5.62 12.38
CA LEU A 406 4.57 -6.08 12.45
C LEU A 406 5.50 -4.86 12.63
N PRO A 407 6.57 -4.98 13.44
CA PRO A 407 7.58 -3.94 13.52
C PRO A 407 8.22 -3.73 12.16
N ALA A 408 8.69 -2.52 11.89
CA ALA A 408 9.56 -2.26 10.76
C ALA A 408 10.83 -3.11 10.88
N GLY A 409 11.53 -3.28 9.78
CA GLY A 409 12.83 -3.92 9.69
C GLY A 409 13.99 -3.05 10.18
N CYS A 410 15.18 -3.45 9.77
CA CYS A 410 16.45 -2.80 10.08
C CYS A 410 17.26 -2.60 8.80
N ILE A 411 18.21 -1.67 8.86
CA ILE A 411 19.27 -1.54 7.86
C ILE A 411 20.60 -1.79 8.55
N PHE A 412 21.35 -2.77 8.07
CA PHE A 412 22.75 -2.95 8.45
C PHE A 412 23.62 -2.10 7.53
N VAL A 413 24.39 -1.19 8.12
CA VAL A 413 25.33 -0.30 7.44
C VAL A 413 26.73 -0.87 7.59
N MET A 414 27.40 -1.10 6.47
CA MET A 414 28.66 -1.83 6.45
C MET A 414 29.72 -1.20 5.55
N LEU A 415 30.98 -1.52 5.81
CA LEU A 415 32.12 -1.22 4.94
C LEU A 415 32.50 -2.43 4.08
N PRO A 416 32.86 -2.21 2.80
CA PRO A 416 33.43 -3.25 1.96
C PRO A 416 34.74 -3.75 2.57
N LYS A 417 35.04 -5.04 2.37
CA LYS A 417 36.28 -5.64 2.87
C LYS A 417 37.52 -5.14 2.11
N ASP A 418 37.36 -4.93 0.81
CA ASP A 418 38.40 -4.55 -0.13
C ASP A 418 37.79 -3.88 -1.38
N GLU A 419 38.64 -3.45 -2.31
CA GLU A 419 38.21 -2.81 -3.57
C GLU A 419 37.33 -3.71 -4.46
N ILE A 420 37.43 -5.03 -4.33
CA ILE A 420 36.62 -5.97 -5.12
C ILE A 420 35.20 -5.95 -4.58
N ASP A 421 35.07 -6.05 -3.25
CA ASP A 421 33.82 -5.96 -2.53
C ASP A 421 33.16 -4.58 -2.70
N GLU A 422 33.97 -3.52 -2.74
CA GLU A 422 33.50 -2.18 -3.05
C GLU A 422 32.87 -2.10 -4.45
N LYS A 423 33.55 -2.60 -5.48
CA LYS A 423 33.03 -2.62 -6.86
C LYS A 423 31.79 -3.50 -7.03
N ALA A 424 31.68 -4.59 -6.28
CA ALA A 424 30.49 -5.45 -6.30
C ALA A 424 29.21 -4.66 -5.92
N GLY A 425 29.34 -3.60 -5.12
CA GLY A 425 28.25 -2.71 -4.75
C GLY A 425 27.58 -2.00 -5.93
N GLU A 426 28.28 -1.79 -7.05
CA GLU A 426 27.69 -1.25 -8.29
C GLU A 426 26.63 -2.21 -8.87
N SER A 427 26.75 -3.51 -8.57
CA SER A 427 25.79 -4.55 -8.93
C SER A 427 24.84 -4.91 -7.77
N LEU A 428 24.76 -4.06 -6.74
CA LEU A 428 23.93 -4.26 -5.55
C LEU A 428 24.31 -5.50 -4.72
N LEU A 429 25.59 -5.88 -4.73
CA LEU A 429 26.10 -7.06 -4.03
C LEU A 429 27.30 -6.72 -3.15
N MET A 430 27.50 -7.51 -2.11
CA MET A 430 28.66 -7.44 -1.21
C MET A 430 28.90 -8.82 -0.60
N GLY A 431 30.14 -9.17 -0.32
CA GLY A 431 30.50 -10.41 0.34
C GLY A 431 29.93 -10.51 1.75
N ASN A 432 29.69 -11.74 2.19
CA ASN A 432 29.20 -12.02 3.55
C ASN A 432 30.05 -11.31 4.63
N VAL A 433 29.42 -10.98 5.76
CA VAL A 433 30.06 -10.27 6.88
C VAL A 433 29.84 -11.04 8.17
N ASN A 434 30.93 -11.48 8.79
CA ASN A 434 30.87 -12.09 10.12
C ASN A 434 31.28 -11.05 11.16
N PHE A 435 30.31 -10.56 11.94
CA PHE A 435 30.50 -9.47 12.90
C PHE A 435 31.37 -9.86 14.10
N LYS A 436 31.63 -11.16 14.31
CA LYS A 436 32.53 -11.64 15.37
C LYS A 436 33.99 -11.59 14.93
N SER A 437 34.28 -11.94 13.67
CA SER A 437 35.65 -11.90 13.14
C SER A 437 36.02 -10.58 12.48
N GLU A 438 35.04 -9.83 11.99
CA GLU A 438 35.21 -8.55 11.29
C GLU A 438 34.29 -7.46 11.90
N PRO A 439 34.40 -7.17 13.21
CA PRO A 439 33.49 -6.24 13.90
C PRO A 439 33.55 -4.81 13.36
N ASP A 440 34.69 -4.41 12.79
CA ASP A 440 34.91 -3.07 12.23
C ASP A 440 34.19 -2.85 10.90
N ARG A 441 33.75 -3.92 10.23
CA ARG A 441 32.95 -3.79 9.01
C ARG A 441 31.51 -3.37 9.30
N LEU A 442 31.01 -3.57 10.53
CA LEU A 442 29.71 -3.05 10.94
C LEU A 442 29.87 -1.60 11.39
N VAL A 443 29.21 -0.68 10.68
CA VAL A 443 29.21 0.75 11.00
C VAL A 443 28.02 1.09 11.88
N ALA A 444 26.83 0.66 11.47
CA ALA A 444 25.60 0.94 12.19
C ALA A 444 24.52 -0.11 11.93
N ILE A 445 23.58 -0.20 12.86
CA ILE A 445 22.29 -0.87 12.69
C ILE A 445 21.23 0.20 12.87
N ILE A 446 20.53 0.54 11.79
CA ILE A 446 19.48 1.56 11.78
C ILE A 446 18.14 0.87 11.89
N THR A 447 17.29 1.32 12.82
CA THR A 447 15.94 0.77 12.98
C THR A 447 14.93 1.81 13.46
N SER A 448 13.67 1.41 13.64
CA SER A 448 12.64 2.26 14.25
C SER A 448 12.72 2.23 15.77
N ASN A 449 12.21 3.28 16.43
CA ASN A 449 12.20 3.40 17.89
C ASN A 449 11.54 2.21 18.59
N GLU A 450 10.52 1.62 17.98
CA GLU A 450 9.82 0.42 18.47
C GLU A 450 10.73 -0.83 18.60
N ASN A 451 11.87 -0.86 17.89
CA ASN A 451 12.78 -2.01 17.82
C ASN A 451 14.06 -1.86 18.63
N ILE A 452 14.46 -0.62 18.99
CA ILE A 452 15.77 -0.33 19.59
C ILE A 452 16.09 -1.24 20.76
N GLN A 453 15.16 -1.41 21.71
CA GLN A 453 15.37 -2.24 22.89
C GLN A 453 15.65 -3.71 22.55
N ASN A 454 14.94 -4.26 21.56
CA ASN A 454 15.11 -5.65 21.13
C ASN A 454 16.45 -5.83 20.41
N ILE A 455 16.83 -4.89 19.54
CA ILE A 455 18.12 -4.94 18.83
C ILE A 455 19.29 -4.82 19.80
N HIS A 456 19.22 -3.95 20.81
CA HIS A 456 20.23 -3.89 21.87
C HIS A 456 20.36 -5.22 22.61
N LYS A 457 19.23 -5.84 22.96
CA LYS A 457 19.22 -7.12 23.65
C LYS A 457 19.89 -8.22 22.81
N TRP A 458 19.50 -8.39 21.55
CA TRP A 458 20.05 -9.44 20.67
C TRP A 458 21.53 -9.20 20.36
N SER A 459 21.93 -7.93 20.22
CA SER A 459 23.33 -7.56 20.02
C SER A 459 24.17 -7.92 21.24
N LEU A 460 23.69 -7.62 22.45
CA LEU A 460 24.36 -7.99 23.70
C LEU A 460 24.49 -9.51 23.87
N GLU A 461 23.43 -10.27 23.55
CA GLU A 461 23.43 -11.73 23.61
C GLU A 461 24.48 -12.37 22.68
N SER A 462 24.85 -11.64 21.61
CA SER A 462 25.69 -12.15 20.52
C SER A 462 27.07 -11.49 20.43
N ASN A 463 27.39 -10.62 21.40
CA ASN A 463 28.62 -9.82 21.46
C ASN A 463 28.83 -8.94 20.22
N VAL A 464 27.73 -8.40 19.68
CA VAL A 464 27.74 -7.34 18.67
C VAL A 464 27.65 -5.99 19.39
N ASP A 465 28.43 -5.01 18.94
CA ASP A 465 28.53 -3.72 19.59
C ASP A 465 27.21 -2.94 19.54
N GLY A 466 26.59 -2.78 20.71
CA GLY A 466 25.33 -2.07 20.86
C GLY A 466 25.45 -0.55 20.72
N SER A 467 26.66 0.03 20.78
CA SER A 467 26.86 1.48 20.56
C SER A 467 26.57 1.90 19.11
N LYS A 468 26.55 0.92 18.19
CA LYS A 468 26.30 1.10 16.76
C LYS A 468 24.81 1.06 16.39
N ILE A 469 23.91 1.08 17.37
CA ILE A 469 22.46 1.01 17.14
C ILE A 469 21.88 2.41 17.15
N TYR A 470 21.20 2.77 16.06
CA TYR A 470 20.60 4.08 15.87
C TYR A 470 19.15 3.96 15.43
N ASP A 471 18.33 4.94 15.78
CA ASP A 471 17.14 5.20 14.97
C ASP A 471 17.52 5.94 13.68
N PHE A 472 16.59 6.01 12.73
CA PHE A 472 16.80 6.70 11.46
C PHE A 472 17.24 8.16 11.65
N ASP A 473 16.60 8.91 12.54
CA ASP A 473 16.95 10.33 12.79
C ASP A 473 18.32 10.47 13.46
N GLY A 474 18.62 9.65 14.48
CA GLY A 474 19.89 9.67 15.19
C GLY A 474 21.09 9.32 14.30
N PHE A 475 20.89 8.42 13.34
CA PHE A 475 21.92 8.13 12.34
C PHE A 475 22.20 9.34 11.45
N ILE A 476 21.16 10.01 10.94
CA ILE A 476 21.32 11.25 10.14
C ILE A 476 22.04 12.33 10.94
N HIS A 477 21.59 12.58 12.16
CA HIS A 477 22.16 13.61 13.05
C HIS A 477 23.65 13.40 13.34
N THR A 478 24.09 12.14 13.37
CA THR A 478 25.52 11.80 13.55
C THR A 478 26.34 12.33 12.38
N PHE A 479 25.90 12.12 11.14
CA PHE A 479 26.59 12.62 9.94
C PHE A 479 26.46 14.14 9.75
N GLU A 480 25.33 14.73 10.12
CA GLU A 480 25.15 16.19 10.11
C GLU A 480 26.17 16.87 11.02
N LYS A 481 26.35 16.37 12.24
CA LYS A 481 27.38 16.87 13.18
C LYS A 481 28.80 16.74 12.65
N LEU A 482 29.14 15.61 12.03
CA LEU A 482 30.47 15.40 11.45
C LEU A 482 30.74 16.37 10.30
N LYS A 483 29.71 16.69 9.49
CA LYS A 483 29.75 17.68 8.42
C LYS A 483 29.92 19.09 8.96
N GLU A 484 29.18 19.47 10.01
CA GLU A 484 29.28 20.78 10.67
C GLU A 484 30.63 21.00 11.36
N ALA A 485 31.18 19.96 11.99
CA ALA A 485 32.47 20.02 12.67
C ALA A 485 33.67 20.10 11.71
N SER A 486 33.46 20.00 10.39
CA SER A 486 34.52 19.94 9.37
C SER A 486 35.52 18.80 9.60
N ILE A 487 35.11 17.73 10.31
CA ILE A 487 35.95 16.56 10.63
C ILE A 487 35.98 15.55 9.47
N VAL A 488 35.19 15.76 8.42
CA VAL A 488 35.28 14.97 7.17
C VAL A 488 36.50 15.40 6.36
N THR A 489 37.70 15.11 6.88
CA THR A 489 38.91 15.00 6.06
C THR A 489 38.88 13.64 5.39
N THR A 490 38.82 13.62 4.05
CA THR A 490 39.08 12.48 3.14
C THR A 490 39.65 11.26 3.86
N VAL A 491 38.77 10.42 4.38
CA VAL A 491 39.13 9.22 5.14
C VAL A 491 39.39 8.16 4.09
N ASN A 492 40.61 7.65 4.00
CA ASN A 492 40.96 6.64 3.00
C ASN A 492 40.17 5.35 3.34
N PRO A 493 39.15 4.99 2.55
CA PRO A 493 38.09 4.10 3.02
C PRO A 493 38.51 2.64 3.14
N VAL A 494 39.67 2.29 2.57
CA VAL A 494 40.24 0.93 2.55
C VAL A 494 41.04 0.61 3.84
N THR A 495 41.33 1.60 4.68
CA THR A 495 42.16 1.41 5.89
C THR A 495 41.53 1.88 7.20
N SER A 496 40.30 2.41 7.15
CA SER A 496 39.71 3.11 8.30
C SER A 496 38.67 2.24 9.00
N THR A 497 38.69 2.18 10.33
CA THR A 497 37.74 1.38 11.10
C THR A 497 36.39 2.11 11.24
N ALA A 498 35.30 1.38 11.50
CA ALA A 498 34.00 2.00 11.83
C ALA A 498 34.08 2.99 13.01
N GLU A 499 35.00 2.75 13.95
CA GLU A 499 35.28 3.63 15.09
C GLU A 499 35.90 4.95 14.64
N GLU A 500 36.82 4.96 13.67
CA GLU A 500 37.45 6.18 13.14
C GLU A 500 36.49 7.08 12.35
N ILE A 501 35.41 6.51 11.80
CA ILE A 501 34.37 7.23 11.03
C ILE A 501 33.38 7.96 11.95
N ILE A 502 33.11 7.41 13.15
CA ILE A 502 32.03 7.89 14.04
C ILE A 502 32.58 8.54 15.33
N ASP A 503 33.78 8.17 15.79
CA ASP A 503 34.33 8.59 17.10
C ASP A 503 35.49 9.59 17.00
N ASN A 504 35.24 10.74 16.38
CA ASN A 504 36.08 11.92 16.59
C ASN A 504 35.20 13.09 17.09
N ASP A 505 35.28 13.34 18.41
CA ASP A 505 34.88 14.56 19.14
C ASP A 505 33.41 14.74 19.63
N ILE A 506 32.81 13.75 20.29
CA ILE A 506 31.62 14.01 21.15
C ILE A 506 32.00 14.30 22.62
N ASP A 507 33.12 13.78 23.13
CA ASP A 507 33.47 13.88 24.56
C ASP A 507 34.13 15.21 25.00
N ASN A 508 34.57 16.06 24.07
CA ASN A 508 35.31 17.29 24.42
C ASN A 508 34.46 18.58 24.54
N VAL A 509 33.17 18.56 24.17
CA VAL A 509 32.33 19.79 24.15
C VAL A 509 31.45 19.95 25.41
N VAL A 510 31.29 18.92 26.26
CA VAL A 510 30.48 19.00 27.49
C VAL A 510 31.34 19.01 28.75
N ARG A 511 32.20 20.03 28.90
CA ARG A 511 32.69 20.45 30.23
C ARG A 511 32.68 21.96 30.36
N THR A 512 31.50 22.49 30.72
CA THR A 512 31.41 23.70 31.55
C THR A 512 30.47 23.41 32.74
N PRO A 513 30.78 23.95 33.94
CA PRO A 513 30.43 23.32 35.20
C PRO A 513 28.99 23.61 35.62
N VAL A 514 28.28 22.56 36.04
CA VAL A 514 27.06 22.72 36.82
C VAL A 514 27.44 23.37 38.14
N LYS A 515 27.00 24.62 38.36
CA LYS A 515 26.95 25.20 39.69
C LYS A 515 26.03 24.34 40.55
N THR A 516 26.61 23.64 41.51
CA THR A 516 25.88 23.05 42.62
C THR A 516 25.38 24.17 43.53
N ASP A 517 24.09 24.48 43.47
CA ASP A 517 23.42 25.13 44.60
C ASP A 517 23.09 24.07 45.64
N ASN A 518 23.81 24.18 46.76
CA ASN A 518 23.59 23.41 47.96
C ASN A 518 22.18 23.66 48.49
N HIS A 519 21.39 22.60 48.62
CA HIS A 519 20.48 22.49 49.75
C HIS A 519 20.56 21.09 50.35
N ASP A 520 21.34 21.01 51.42
CA ASP A 520 21.29 19.97 52.44
C ASP A 520 19.85 19.69 52.87
N LYS A 521 19.39 18.46 52.66
CA LYS A 521 18.48 17.79 53.59
C LYS A 521 18.95 16.35 53.79
N LYS A 522 19.65 16.15 54.92
CA LYS A 522 19.82 14.86 55.59
C LYS A 522 18.46 14.17 55.72
N LEU A 523 18.39 12.91 55.30
CA LEU A 523 17.40 11.96 55.78
C LEU A 523 18.16 10.77 56.39
N ASP A 524 18.05 10.73 57.71
CA ASP A 524 18.55 9.68 58.61
C ASP A 524 17.86 8.36 58.28
N ILE A 525 18.65 7.29 58.21
CA ILE A 525 18.15 5.92 58.11
C ILE A 525 18.15 5.34 59.52
N THR A 526 16.97 5.16 60.10
CA THR A 526 16.73 4.21 61.18
C THR A 526 15.35 3.58 61.01
N GLU A 527 15.34 2.24 60.98
CA GLU A 527 14.25 1.31 61.30
C GLU A 527 13.05 1.20 60.33
N LEU A 528 13.11 0.22 59.42
CA LEU A 528 12.42 -1.10 59.49
C LEU A 528 12.40 -1.80 58.12
#